data_AF-A0A3D5BP17-F1
#
_entry.id   AF-A0A3D5BP17-F1
#
_cell.length_a   1.000
_cell.length_b   1.000
_cell.length_c   1.000
_cell.angle_alpha   90.00
_cell.angle_beta   90.00
_cell.angle_gamma   90.00
#
_symmetry.space_group_name_H-M   'P 1'
#
loop_
_entity.id
_entity.type
_entity.pdbx_description
1 polymer ?
#
loop_
_entity_poly.entity_id
_entity_poly.type
_entity_poly.pdbx_seq_one_letter_code
_entity_poly.pdbx_strand_id
1 'polypeptide(L)'
;MSLARYAQVRFLTIILGAWLAVFSLTRLVLLASHLGDVNAGVVGLPGIFGLGLVHDLSFLSYAALPMALHFALCPAPVWESGWHKGLLRGLMGVTLFVMLFTAVSEWLFWNEFGVRFNFIAV
;
A
#
# COMPACT_ATOMS: atom_id res chain seq x y z
N MET A 1 -21.87 10.05 -11.98
CA MET A 1 -22.00 8.57 -11.92
C MET A 1 -20.81 8.05 -11.12
N SER A 2 -21.01 7.32 -10.03
CA SER A 2 -19.90 6.83 -9.19
C SER A 2 -19.11 5.75 -9.94
N LEU A 3 -17.81 5.98 -10.12
CA LEU A 3 -16.87 5.03 -10.75
C LEU A 3 -16.76 3.70 -9.97
N ALA A 4 -17.11 3.70 -8.67
CA ALA A 4 -17.11 2.52 -7.81
C ALA A 4 -18.22 1.49 -8.16
N ARG A 5 -19.10 1.80 -9.12
CA ARG A 5 -20.09 0.85 -9.64
C ARG A 5 -19.44 -0.30 -10.41
N TYR A 6 -18.26 -0.08 -11.00
CA TYR A 6 -17.53 -1.11 -11.75
C TYR A 6 -16.75 -2.01 -10.79
N ALA A 7 -16.87 -3.33 -10.99
CA ALA A 7 -16.23 -4.32 -10.12
C ALA A 7 -14.69 -4.21 -10.15
N GLN A 8 -14.11 -3.84 -11.29
CA GLN A 8 -12.68 -3.60 -11.46
C GLN A 8 -12.18 -2.47 -10.55
N VAL A 9 -12.84 -1.30 -10.65
CA VAL A 9 -12.48 -0.11 -9.87
C VAL A 9 -12.65 -0.39 -8.39
N ARG A 10 -13.77 -1.03 -7.99
CA ARG A 10 -14.01 -1.39 -6.60
C ARG A 10 -12.93 -2.31 -6.03
N PHE A 11 -12.51 -3.32 -6.78
CA PHE A 11 -11.45 -4.24 -6.35
C PHE A 11 -10.12 -3.50 -6.15
N LEU A 12 -9.72 -2.66 -7.12
CA LEU A 12 -8.52 -1.83 -7.00
C LEU A 12 -8.60 -0.89 -5.80
N THR A 13 -9.71 -0.18 -5.62
CA THR A 13 -9.87 0.76 -4.51
C THR A 13 -9.78 0.07 -3.15
N ILE A 14 -10.35 -1.14 -3.00
CA ILE A 14 -10.26 -1.91 -1.75
C ILE A 14 -8.81 -2.28 -1.46
N ILE A 15 -8.08 -2.81 -2.45
CA ILE A 15 -6.69 -3.20 -2.28
C ILE A 15 -5.83 -1.99 -1.94
N LEU A 16 -5.89 -0.93 -2.74
CA LEU A 16 -5.05 0.25 -2.56
C LEU A 16 -5.37 0.96 -1.24
N GLY A 17 -6.64 1.02 -0.86
CA GLY A 17 -7.07 1.54 0.44
C GLY A 17 -6.53 0.73 1.61
N ALA A 18 -6.54 -0.60 1.52
CA ALA A 18 -5.98 -1.47 2.57
C ALA A 18 -4.47 -1.25 2.73
N TRP A 19 -3.72 -1.17 1.63
CA TRP A 19 -2.29 -0.85 1.68
C TRP A 19 -2.01 0.51 2.30
N LEU A 20 -2.73 1.54 1.87
CA LEU A 20 -2.54 2.89 2.38
C LEU A 20 -2.83 2.96 3.89
N ALA A 21 -3.87 2.25 4.34
CA ALA A 21 -4.20 2.14 5.76
C ALA A 21 -3.06 1.44 6.53
N VAL A 22 -2.56 0.31 6.04
CA VAL A 22 -1.46 -0.41 6.71
C VAL A 22 -0.18 0.42 6.74
N PHE A 23 0.22 1.07 5.65
CA PHE A 23 1.39 1.96 5.63
C PHE A 23 1.26 3.14 6.60
N SER A 24 0.06 3.72 6.69
CA SER A 24 -0.22 4.80 7.64
C SER A 24 -0.17 4.31 9.09
N LEU A 25 -0.70 3.12 9.37
CA LEU A 25 -0.65 2.48 10.69
C LEU A 25 0.78 2.11 11.08
N THR A 26 1.56 1.51 10.17
CA THR A 26 2.98 1.21 10.42
C THR A 26 3.75 2.48 10.73
N ARG A 27 3.53 3.57 9.98
CA ARG A 27 4.13 4.88 10.25
C ARG A 27 3.74 5.42 11.63
N LEU A 28 2.48 5.30 12.02
CA LEU A 28 1.99 5.73 13.33
C LEU A 28 2.65 4.92 14.46
N VAL A 29 2.73 3.60 14.30
CA VAL A 29 3.35 2.69 15.28
C VAL A 29 4.86 2.97 15.42
N LEU A 30 5.56 3.20 14.32
CA LEU A 30 6.98 3.59 14.32
C LEU A 30 7.20 4.95 14.99
N LEU A 31 6.37 5.94 14.67
CA LEU A 31 6.44 7.25 15.30
C LEU A 31 6.20 7.14 16.83
N ALA A 32 5.18 6.38 17.24
CA ALA A 32 4.85 6.21 18.65
C ALA A 32 5.94 5.47 19.45
N SER A 33 6.63 4.51 18.82
CA SER A 33 7.70 3.73 19.46
C SER A 33 9.02 4.50 19.55
N HIS A 34 9.31 5.36 18.58
CA HIS A 34 10.58 6.11 18.49
C HIS A 34 10.40 7.62 18.68
N LEU A 35 9.38 8.04 19.42
CA LEU A 35 9.03 9.45 19.61
C LEU A 35 10.18 10.28 20.21
N GLY A 36 11.05 9.64 21.00
CA GLY A 36 12.24 10.26 21.61
C GLY A 36 13.44 10.44 20.67
N ASP A 37 13.52 9.65 19.60
CA ASP A 37 14.58 9.73 18.59
C ASP A 37 14.23 10.74 17.49
N VAL A 38 12.95 11.05 17.34
CA VAL A 38 12.43 12.00 16.36
C VAL A 38 12.68 13.42 16.87
N ASN A 39 13.77 14.03 16.40
CA ASN A 39 14.10 15.44 16.67
C ASN A 39 13.17 16.43 15.93
N ALA A 40 12.11 15.93 15.29
CA ALA A 40 11.10 16.73 14.63
C ALA A 40 10.08 17.20 15.68
N GLY A 41 10.13 18.49 16.05
CA GLY A 41 9.07 19.10 16.87
C GLY A 41 7.69 18.95 16.22
N VAL A 42 6.63 19.41 16.90
CA VAL A 42 5.22 19.30 16.44
C VAL A 42 5.02 19.79 14.99
N VAL A 43 5.84 20.74 14.54
CA VAL A 43 5.84 21.31 13.18
C VAL A 43 6.38 20.35 12.10
N GLY A 44 7.20 19.35 12.46
CA GLY A 44 7.73 18.35 11.52
C GLY A 44 6.82 17.14 11.31
N LEU A 45 5.82 16.93 12.18
CA LEU A 45 4.85 15.84 12.06
C LEU A 45 4.04 15.89 10.75
N PRO A 46 3.51 17.05 10.30
CA PRO A 46 2.87 17.15 8.99
C PRO A 46 3.80 16.78 7.84
N GLY A 47 5.11 17.04 7.96
CA GLY A 47 6.11 16.64 6.96
C GLY A 47 6.27 15.12 6.87
N ILE A 48 6.37 14.44 8.02
CA ILE A 48 6.51 12.97 8.10
C ILE A 48 5.31 12.26 7.45
N PHE A 49 4.09 12.71 7.75
CA PHE A 49 2.88 12.12 7.17
C PHE A 49 2.61 12.60 5.74
N GLY A 50 2.88 13.87 5.42
CA GLY A 50 2.67 14.44 4.10
C GLY A 50 3.61 13.86 3.05
N LEU A 51 4.92 13.91 3.30
CA LEU A 51 5.91 13.26 2.44
C LEU A 51 5.71 11.75 2.43
N GLY A 52 5.45 11.17 3.61
CA GLY A 52 5.11 9.75 3.73
C GLY A 52 3.95 9.34 2.80
N LEU A 53 2.87 10.13 2.77
CA LEU A 53 1.72 9.88 1.90
C LEU A 53 2.10 9.99 0.42
N VAL A 54 2.92 10.97 0.03
CA VAL A 54 3.40 11.08 -1.36
C VAL A 54 4.18 9.84 -1.78
N HIS A 55 5.07 9.34 -0.90
CA HIS A 55 5.81 8.10 -1.15
C HIS A 55 4.89 6.87 -1.22
N ASP A 56 3.94 6.75 -0.29
CA ASP A 56 2.97 5.66 -0.28
C ASP A 56 2.14 5.64 -1.58
N LEU A 57 1.64 6.80 -2.01
CA LEU A 57 0.87 6.94 -3.26
C LEU A 57 1.74 6.66 -4.49
N SER A 58 2.99 7.06 -4.47
CA SER A 58 3.94 6.79 -5.56
C SER A 58 4.17 5.29 -5.70
N PHE A 59 4.49 4.60 -4.61
CA PHE A 59 4.63 3.15 -4.57
C PHE A 59 3.35 2.44 -5.05
N LEU A 60 2.19 2.85 -4.51
CA LEU A 60 0.90 2.26 -4.86
C LEU A 60 0.52 2.49 -6.32
N SER A 61 0.91 3.62 -6.91
CA SER A 61 0.69 3.87 -8.34
C SER A 61 1.44 2.85 -9.20
N TYR A 62 2.71 2.58 -8.87
CA TYR A 62 3.51 1.58 -9.58
C TYR A 62 3.00 0.15 -9.34
N ALA A 63 2.60 -0.19 -8.12
CA ALA A 63 2.03 -1.49 -7.80
C ALA A 63 0.67 -1.72 -8.48
N ALA A 64 -0.13 -0.66 -8.65
CA ALA A 64 -1.44 -0.71 -9.30
C ALA A 64 -1.35 -0.87 -10.82
N LEU A 65 -0.30 -0.36 -11.47
CA LEU A 65 -0.14 -0.37 -12.93
C LEU A 65 -0.41 -1.74 -13.59
N PRO A 66 0.25 -2.85 -13.21
CA PRO A 66 0.02 -4.14 -13.88
C PRO A 66 -1.42 -4.62 -13.72
N MET A 67 -2.03 -4.41 -12.55
CA MET A 67 -3.42 -4.79 -12.29
C MET A 67 -4.41 -3.92 -13.09
N ALA A 68 -4.17 -2.61 -13.11
CA ALA A 68 -4.99 -1.66 -13.84
C ALA A 68 -4.95 -1.91 -15.36
N LEU A 69 -3.75 -2.17 -15.91
CA LEU A 69 -3.58 -2.54 -17.32
C LEU A 69 -4.30 -3.86 -17.63
N HIS A 70 -4.14 -4.86 -16.78
CA HIS A 70 -4.84 -6.14 -16.95
C HIS A 70 -6.36 -5.93 -16.99
N PHE A 71 -6.92 -5.15 -16.06
CA PHE A 71 -8.36 -4.89 -16.01
C PHE A 71 -8.88 -4.03 -17.17
N ALA A 72 -8.06 -3.10 -17.68
CA ALA A 72 -8.40 -2.27 -18.83
C ALA A 72 -8.46 -3.08 -20.14
N LEU A 73 -7.59 -4.09 -20.28
CA LEU A 73 -7.49 -4.92 -21.49
C LEU A 73 -8.35 -6.19 -21.42
N CYS A 74 -8.90 -6.53 -20.25
CA CYS A 74 -9.62 -7.78 -20.05
C CYS A 74 -10.98 -7.78 -20.77
N PRO A 75 -11.25 -8.73 -21.68
CA PRO A 75 -12.53 -8.81 -22.37
C PRO A 75 -13.62 -9.37 -21.45
N ALA A 76 -14.87 -8.94 -21.65
CA ALA A 76 -16.02 -9.29 -20.79
C ALA A 76 -16.20 -10.81 -20.51
N PRO A 77 -16.01 -11.74 -21.48
CA PRO A 77 -16.16 -13.17 -21.22
C PRO A 77 -15.14 -13.73 -20.23
N VAL A 78 -13.93 -13.16 -20.21
CA VAL A 78 -12.85 -13.58 -19.30
C VAL A 78 -13.16 -13.12 -17.88
N TRP A 79 -13.75 -11.92 -17.72
CA TRP A 79 -14.15 -11.38 -16.42
C TRP A 79 -15.20 -12.26 -15.72
N GLU A 80 -16.13 -12.84 -16.48
CA GLU A 80 -17.19 -13.69 -15.92
C GLU A 80 -16.73 -15.12 -15.61
N SER A 81 -15.59 -15.54 -16.15
CA SER A 81 -15.04 -16.89 -16.00
C SER A 81 -14.70 -17.24 -14.55
N GLY A 82 -14.93 -18.51 -14.18
CA GLY A 82 -14.61 -19.02 -12.83
C GLY A 82 -13.11 -18.98 -12.51
N TRP A 83 -12.26 -19.20 -13.52
CA TRP A 83 -10.80 -19.11 -13.39
C TRP A 83 -10.36 -17.69 -13.01
N HIS A 84 -10.89 -16.67 -13.69
CA HIS A 84 -10.56 -15.28 -13.38
C HIS A 84 -10.95 -14.89 -11.95
N LYS A 85 -12.11 -15.35 -11.47
CA LYS A 85 -12.51 -15.17 -10.07
C LYS A 85 -11.54 -15.84 -9.09
N GLY A 86 -11.02 -17.03 -9.43
CA GLY A 86 -9.96 -17.70 -8.67
C GLY A 86 -8.65 -16.90 -8.66
N LEU A 87 -8.22 -16.40 -9.81
CA LEU A 87 -7.04 -15.55 -9.95
C LEU A 87 -7.15 -14.28 -9.10
N LEU A 88 -8.29 -13.59 -9.11
CA LEU A 88 -8.50 -12.39 -8.29
C LEU A 88 -8.41 -12.68 -6.78
N ARG A 89 -8.92 -13.83 -6.33
CA ARG A 89 -8.78 -14.26 -4.93
C ARG A 89 -7.34 -14.56 -4.56
N GLY A 90 -6.61 -15.26 -5.44
CA GLY A 90 -5.19 -15.52 -5.27
C GLY A 90 -4.37 -14.23 -5.24
N LEU A 91 -4.63 -13.31 -6.17
CA LEU A 91 -4.00 -12.01 -6.24
C LEU A 91 -4.26 -11.17 -4.97
N MET A 92 -5.49 -11.18 -4.46
CA MET A 92 -5.82 -10.57 -3.17
C MET A 92 -4.99 -11.18 -2.04
N GLY A 93 -4.92 -12.52 -1.95
CA GLY A 93 -4.14 -13.21 -0.93
C GLY A 93 -2.65 -12.87 -0.99
N VAL A 94 -2.04 -12.91 -2.17
CA VAL A 94 -0.64 -12.52 -2.40
C VAL A 94 -0.41 -11.08 -2.01
N THR A 95 -1.31 -10.18 -2.43
CA THR A 95 -1.23 -8.75 -2.14
C THR A 95 -1.28 -8.48 -0.64
N LEU A 96 -2.18 -9.14 0.10
CA LEU A 96 -2.25 -9.03 1.55
C LEU A 96 -1.01 -9.60 2.24
N PHE A 97 -0.52 -10.74 1.77
CA PHE A 97 0.70 -11.35 2.30
C PHE A 97 1.90 -10.42 2.14
N VAL A 98 2.14 -9.90 0.93
CA VAL A 98 3.24 -8.97 0.66
C VAL A 98 3.09 -7.70 1.50
N MET A 99 1.87 -7.15 1.61
CA MET A 99 1.59 -5.97 2.44
C MET A 99 2.00 -6.17 3.91
N LEU A 100 1.56 -7.27 4.51
CA LEU A 100 1.86 -7.59 5.91
C LEU A 100 3.33 -7.94 6.11
N PHE A 101 3.92 -8.68 5.18
CA PHE A 101 5.35 -8.99 5.18
C PHE A 101 6.18 -7.71 5.13
N THR A 102 5.83 -6.76 4.25
CA THR A 102 6.50 -5.45 4.17
C THR A 102 6.37 -4.68 5.47
N ALA A 103 5.18 -4.65 6.10
CA ALA A 103 4.99 -3.95 7.37
C ALA A 103 5.87 -4.54 8.50
N VAL A 104 5.95 -5.88 8.60
CA VAL A 104 6.80 -6.56 9.58
C VAL A 104 8.29 -6.35 9.27
N SER A 105 8.68 -6.45 8.00
CA SER A 105 10.06 -6.23 7.57
C SER A 105 10.50 -4.80 7.86
N GLU A 106 9.62 -3.83 7.65
CA GLU A 106 9.85 -2.42 7.95
C GLU A 106 10.08 -2.18 9.44
N TRP A 107 9.30 -2.83 10.31
CA TRP A 107 9.53 -2.76 11.74
C TRP A 107 10.92 -3.31 12.14
N LEU A 108 11.28 -4.49 11.64
CA LEU A 108 12.58 -5.11 11.94
C LEU A 108 13.75 -4.27 11.42
N PHE A 109 13.62 -3.74 10.21
CA PHE A 109 14.63 -2.91 9.57
C PHE A 109 14.82 -1.57 10.28
N TRP A 110 13.73 -0.95 10.74
CA TRP A 110 13.81 0.27 11.53
C TRP A 110 14.56 0.03 12.86
N ASN A 111 14.31 -1.09 13.54
CA ASN A 111 15.03 -1.40 14.78
C ASN A 111 16.54 -1.59 14.57
N GLU A 112 16.95 -2.15 13.42
CA GLU A 112 18.36 -2.40 13.13
C GLU A 112 19.08 -1.16 12.56
N PHE A 113 18.43 -0.40 11.69
CA PHE A 113 19.08 0.65 10.90
C PHE A 113 18.53 2.06 11.14
N GLY A 114 17.41 2.22 11.84
CA GLY A 114 16.77 3.52 12.08
C GLY A 114 16.22 4.22 10.83
N VAL A 115 16.09 3.49 9.71
CA VAL A 115 15.59 4.01 8.43
C VAL A 115 14.46 3.14 7.88
N ARG A 116 13.61 3.70 7.02
CA ARG A 116 12.45 2.98 6.43
C ARG A 116 12.84 2.24 5.16
N PHE A 117 12.24 1.07 4.93
CA PHE A 117 12.49 0.23 3.73
C PHE A 117 12.12 0.91 2.40
N ASN A 118 11.07 1.74 2.39
CA ASN A 118 10.58 2.45 1.20
C ASN A 118 11.38 3.72 0.85
N PHE A 119 12.39 4.04 1.66
CA PHE A 119 13.32 5.14 1.42
C PHE A 119 14.68 4.50 1.21
N ILE A 120 15.14 4.45 -0.04
CA ILE A 120 16.57 4.37 -0.31
C ILE A 120 17.16 5.60 0.40
N ALA A 121 17.80 5.37 1.54
CA ALA A 121 18.45 6.30 2.46
C ALA A 121 18.37 7.80 2.09
N VAL A 122 17.73 8.59 2.97
CA VAL A 122 18.12 9.99 3.22
C VAL A 122 18.22 10.18 4.72
#